data_AF-A0A7J4B1I7-F1
#
_entry.id   AF-A0A7J4B1I7-F1
#
_cell.length_a   1.000
_cell.length_b   1.000
_cell.length_c   1.000
_cell.angle_alpha   90.00
_cell.angle_beta   90.00
_cell.angle_gamma   90.00
#
_symmetry.space_group_name_H-M   'P 1'
#
loop_
_entity.id
_entity.type
_entity.pdbx_description
1 polymer ?
#
loop_
_entity_poly.entity_id
_entity_poly.type
_entity_poly.pdbx_seq_one_letter_code
_entity_poly.pdbx_strand_id
1 'polypeptide(L)'
;MATVSWNDKSLIIDGKPVFILGGELHYFRIPQGLWEDRILKAKRAFLNAVSIYFAWNWHEQKEGCFDFSGWRDVDKFLRLCEKHGLYIIARPGPYICSEWDFGGLPNWLIGKIAVPRSLDEDFMKYVTRYYDHMIPIIRSHLATNNGGVIVFQVENEYFWGNVPYILRLYEAARERGINVPIVHNMDRALRGTQLIDSIDIYPLAWDLETALKSADSLIREQPDEPKMIMEFEGGWFVSIGGKFPSDKGDLPAEWTDMLLKTMIFKGFSLISFYMFHGGTNFGYWTGKNIATTYDFQAPVREWGELSDRYWVIRLVGALLECFNEVFASSSIDSDLAKCDNPSIRLASKVHEKGCFILVCNNSDEAKTVKIDFKGLGEKTLDIKGRTALILPFKLMLPNGWVLLFSTCQVFYSYSLNGRVILMLYGEPGSEHEVTLLHPSNEKTETIRFRIGEDDYFRLVEDSDSSLLLIGLNRRRAARTWFAEHQGRKIAVISGLDLLREYFS
;
A
#
# COMPACT_ATOMS: atom_id res chain seq x y z
N MET A 1 20.98 -10.69 -10.22
CA MET A 1 20.05 -9.76 -10.90
C MET A 1 18.66 -10.31 -10.67
N ALA A 2 17.78 -9.52 -10.07
CA ALA A 2 16.44 -9.96 -9.74
C ALA A 2 15.59 -10.12 -11.02
N THR A 3 14.58 -10.98 -10.99
CA THR A 3 13.58 -11.08 -12.07
C THR A 3 12.27 -10.46 -11.60
N VAL A 4 11.68 -9.59 -12.43
CA VAL A 4 10.35 -9.01 -12.18
C VAL A 4 9.41 -9.41 -13.30
N SER A 5 8.38 -10.17 -12.96
CA SER A 5 7.29 -10.58 -13.85
C SER A 5 5.95 -10.45 -13.11
N TRP A 6 4.86 -10.97 -13.68
CA TRP A 6 3.54 -10.93 -13.07
C TRP A 6 2.65 -12.07 -13.56
N ASN A 7 1.51 -12.24 -12.90
CA ASN A 7 0.38 -13.04 -13.36
C ASN A 7 -0.94 -12.27 -13.09
N ASP A 8 -2.07 -12.91 -13.32
CA ASP A 8 -3.42 -12.37 -13.11
C ASP A 8 -3.70 -11.89 -11.67
N LYS A 9 -2.87 -12.30 -10.70
CA LYS A 9 -3.05 -12.00 -9.28
C LYS A 9 -2.09 -10.93 -8.78
N SER A 10 -0.79 -11.03 -9.04
CA SER A 10 0.23 -10.15 -8.45
C SER A 10 1.52 -10.06 -9.26
N LEU A 11 2.38 -9.13 -8.84
CA LEU A 11 3.77 -9.10 -9.28
C LEU A 11 4.53 -10.29 -8.67
N ILE A 12 5.46 -10.84 -9.46
CA ILE A 12 6.36 -11.91 -9.08
C ILE A 12 7.79 -11.34 -9.10
N ILE A 13 8.41 -11.30 -7.93
CA ILE A 13 9.77 -10.78 -7.75
C ILE A 13 10.63 -11.94 -7.26
N ASP A 14 11.68 -12.27 -8.00
CA ASP A 14 12.56 -13.42 -7.73
C ASP A 14 11.80 -14.74 -7.52
N GLY A 15 10.83 -14.99 -8.40
CA GLY A 15 9.98 -16.18 -8.39
C GLY A 15 8.94 -16.22 -7.26
N LYS A 16 8.83 -15.14 -6.46
CA LYS A 16 7.87 -15.06 -5.35
C LYS A 16 6.76 -14.05 -5.66
N PRO A 17 5.49 -14.43 -5.54
CA PRO A 17 4.38 -13.48 -5.55
C PRO A 17 4.51 -12.48 -4.41
N VAL A 18 4.35 -11.20 -4.70
CA VAL A 18 4.48 -10.12 -3.69
C VAL A 18 3.24 -9.25 -3.70
N PHE A 19 2.65 -9.06 -2.53
CA PHE A 19 1.67 -8.01 -2.30
C PHE A 19 2.42 -6.69 -2.10
N ILE A 20 2.23 -5.72 -2.99
CA ILE A 20 2.86 -4.41 -2.90
C ILE A 20 1.95 -3.45 -2.13
N LEU A 21 2.40 -3.03 -0.95
CA LEU A 21 1.80 -1.93 -0.20
C LEU A 21 2.76 -0.75 -0.27
N GLY A 22 2.41 0.23 -1.10
CA GLY A 22 3.22 1.39 -1.42
C GLY A 22 2.74 2.67 -0.73
N GLY A 23 3.60 3.67 -0.73
CA GLY A 23 3.24 5.04 -0.33
C GLY A 23 3.97 6.06 -1.18
N GLU A 24 3.26 7.09 -1.62
CA GLU A 24 3.81 8.15 -2.45
C GLU A 24 4.66 9.12 -1.59
N LEU A 25 5.91 9.35 -2.00
CA LEU A 25 6.85 10.30 -1.40
C LEU A 25 7.52 11.15 -2.48
N HIS A 26 7.34 12.48 -2.43
CA HIS A 26 7.97 13.39 -3.38
C HIS A 26 9.22 14.03 -2.78
N TYR A 27 10.40 13.57 -3.18
CA TYR A 27 11.69 14.10 -2.67
C TYR A 27 11.83 15.62 -2.87
N PHE A 28 11.20 16.18 -3.91
CA PHE A 28 11.19 17.62 -4.20
C PHE A 28 10.26 18.44 -3.27
N ARG A 29 9.37 17.78 -2.50
CA ARG A 29 8.53 18.40 -1.44
C ARG A 29 9.05 18.16 -0.02
N ILE A 30 10.14 17.40 0.13
CA ILE A 30 10.73 17.02 1.42
C ILE A 30 12.14 17.59 1.49
N PRO A 31 12.50 18.41 2.49
CA PRO A 31 13.88 18.85 2.65
C PRO A 31 14.85 17.66 2.68
N GLN A 32 15.98 17.77 1.96
CA GLN A 32 16.91 16.65 1.77
C GLN A 32 17.33 15.95 3.07
N GLY A 33 17.56 16.71 4.14
CA GLY A 33 17.94 16.18 5.46
C GLY A 33 16.87 15.34 6.14
N LEU A 34 15.64 15.33 5.64
CA LEU A 34 14.50 14.59 6.18
C LEU A 34 14.07 13.41 5.30
N TRP A 35 14.70 13.19 4.13
CA TRP A 35 14.36 12.09 3.24
C TRP A 35 14.39 10.73 3.96
N GLU A 36 15.50 10.44 4.64
CA GLU A 36 15.67 9.16 5.34
C GLU A 36 14.65 8.99 6.48
N ASP A 37 14.25 10.06 7.17
CA ASP A 37 13.20 9.98 8.20
C ASP A 37 11.84 9.59 7.60
N ARG A 38 11.46 10.19 6.45
CA ARG A 38 10.18 9.87 5.79
C ARG A 38 10.18 8.45 5.22
N ILE A 39 11.28 8.04 4.59
CA ILE A 39 11.50 6.68 4.09
C ILE A 39 11.41 5.66 5.23
N LEU A 40 12.08 5.94 6.36
CA LEU A 40 12.04 5.06 7.52
C LEU A 40 10.62 4.95 8.09
N LYS A 41 9.85 6.04 8.16
CA LYS A 41 8.44 6.00 8.58
C LYS A 41 7.57 5.18 7.62
N ALA A 42 7.81 5.25 6.31
CA ALA A 42 7.15 4.38 5.33
C ALA A 42 7.47 2.90 5.59
N LYS A 43 8.76 2.54 5.72
CA LYS A 43 9.17 1.16 6.05
C LYS A 43 8.55 0.69 7.36
N ARG A 44 8.54 1.56 8.35
CA ARG A 44 7.92 1.33 9.65
C ARG A 44 6.38 1.39 9.61
N ALA A 45 5.72 1.73 8.52
CA ALA A 45 4.29 1.45 8.37
C ALA A 45 4.04 0.05 7.77
N PHE A 46 5.07 -0.79 7.66
CA PHE A 46 5.04 -2.04 6.89
C PHE A 46 4.77 -1.82 5.39
N LEU A 47 5.03 -0.61 4.88
CA LEU A 47 5.12 -0.44 3.43
C LEU A 47 6.37 -1.18 2.95
N ASN A 48 6.23 -1.84 1.81
CA ASN A 48 7.35 -2.50 1.13
C ASN A 48 7.72 -1.80 -0.17
N ALA A 49 7.00 -0.76 -0.58
CA ALA A 49 7.33 0.06 -1.73
C ALA A 49 7.16 1.57 -1.46
N VAL A 50 7.87 2.38 -2.25
CA VAL A 50 7.67 3.83 -2.35
C VAL A 50 7.35 4.16 -3.81
N SER A 51 6.30 4.95 -4.01
CA SER A 51 5.97 5.53 -5.32
C SER A 51 6.52 6.95 -5.41
N ILE A 52 7.11 7.29 -6.56
CA ILE A 52 7.89 8.52 -6.72
C ILE A 52 7.61 9.15 -8.08
N TYR A 53 7.13 10.39 -8.07
CA TYR A 53 7.19 11.27 -9.24
C TYR A 53 8.57 11.89 -9.46
N PHE A 54 8.92 12.14 -10.71
CA PHE A 54 10.13 12.86 -11.11
C PHE A 54 9.73 14.14 -11.83
N ALA A 55 9.81 15.27 -11.14
CA ALA A 55 9.38 16.56 -11.68
C ALA A 55 10.38 17.09 -12.71
N TRP A 56 10.06 16.99 -14.00
CA TRP A 56 10.97 17.39 -15.09
C TRP A 56 11.39 18.87 -14.95
N ASN A 57 10.46 19.79 -14.69
CA ASN A 57 10.74 21.21 -14.47
C ASN A 57 11.65 21.50 -13.27
N TRP A 58 11.69 20.62 -12.28
CA TRP A 58 12.56 20.73 -11.13
C TRP A 58 14.02 20.42 -11.52
N HIS A 59 14.20 19.49 -12.45
CA HIS A 59 15.52 19.06 -12.95
C HIS A 59 16.02 19.88 -14.13
N GLU A 60 15.15 20.40 -14.99
CA GLU A 60 15.51 21.17 -16.21
C GLU A 60 14.87 22.57 -16.18
N GLN A 61 15.22 23.38 -15.18
CA GLN A 61 14.66 24.73 -15.03
C GLN A 61 15.01 25.66 -16.19
N LYS A 62 16.20 25.49 -16.77
CA LYS A 62 16.64 26.13 -18.00
C LYS A 62 16.79 25.05 -19.07
N GLU A 63 16.30 25.33 -20.26
CA GLU A 63 16.39 24.40 -21.38
C GLU A 63 17.82 23.89 -21.59
N GLY A 64 17.99 22.57 -21.64
CA GLY A 64 19.27 21.87 -21.82
C GLY A 64 20.13 21.77 -20.56
N CYS A 65 19.74 22.40 -19.45
CA CYS A 65 20.52 22.44 -18.22
C CYS A 65 19.88 21.55 -17.14
N PHE A 66 20.28 20.28 -17.09
CA PHE A 66 19.84 19.33 -16.08
C PHE A 66 20.65 19.44 -14.79
N ASP A 67 19.96 19.46 -13.64
CA ASP A 67 20.56 19.44 -12.30
C ASP A 67 20.02 18.26 -11.49
N PHE A 68 20.94 17.39 -11.06
CA PHE A 68 20.69 16.24 -10.19
C PHE A 68 21.54 16.30 -8.91
N SER A 69 21.93 17.50 -8.48
CA SER A 69 22.78 17.71 -7.30
C SER A 69 22.00 18.23 -6.10
N GLY A 70 22.57 18.07 -4.90
CA GLY A 70 21.98 18.60 -3.66
C GLY A 70 20.56 18.10 -3.42
N TRP A 71 19.59 19.02 -3.31
CA TRP A 71 18.17 18.67 -3.13
C TRP A 71 17.52 18.05 -4.39
N ARG A 72 18.15 18.15 -5.56
CA ARG A 72 17.73 17.48 -6.80
C ARG A 72 18.37 16.11 -7.00
N ASP A 73 19.11 15.62 -6.03
CA ASP A 73 19.78 14.32 -6.13
C ASP A 73 18.80 13.15 -5.93
N VAL A 74 18.06 12.84 -7.01
CA VAL A 74 17.09 11.75 -7.02
C VAL A 74 17.76 10.37 -6.95
N ASP A 75 18.96 10.24 -7.53
CA ASP A 75 19.81 9.05 -7.44
C ASP A 75 20.12 8.70 -5.97
N LYS A 76 20.48 9.69 -5.14
CA LYS A 76 20.63 9.51 -3.69
C LYS A 76 19.31 9.15 -3.00
N PHE A 77 18.18 9.73 -3.41
CA PHE A 77 16.88 9.38 -2.83
C PHE A 77 16.52 7.92 -3.12
N LEU A 78 16.73 7.44 -4.35
CA LEU A 78 16.50 6.04 -4.74
C LEU A 78 17.40 5.08 -3.94
N ARG A 79 18.70 5.40 -3.78
CA ARG A 79 19.60 4.65 -2.91
C ARG A 79 19.14 4.59 -1.45
N LEU A 80 18.53 5.66 -0.93
CA LEU A 80 18.00 5.65 0.44
C LEU A 80 16.80 4.71 0.56
N CYS A 81 15.91 4.66 -0.44
CA CYS A 81 14.83 3.66 -0.47
C CYS A 81 15.39 2.23 -0.47
N GLU A 82 16.41 1.97 -1.31
CA GLU A 82 17.09 0.66 -1.40
C GLU A 82 17.78 0.28 -0.09
N LYS A 83 18.46 1.23 0.56
CA LYS A 83 19.11 1.04 1.88
C LYS A 83 18.12 0.53 2.93
N HIS A 84 16.86 0.98 2.87
CA HIS A 84 15.79 0.58 3.79
C HIS A 84 15.00 -0.65 3.29
N GLY A 85 15.45 -1.30 2.21
CA GLY A 85 14.83 -2.50 1.66
C GLY A 85 13.40 -2.25 1.20
N LEU A 86 13.18 -1.11 0.53
CA LEU A 86 11.92 -0.75 -0.11
C LEU A 86 12.04 -0.89 -1.62
N TYR A 87 11.04 -1.53 -2.23
CA TYR A 87 10.82 -1.47 -3.66
C TYR A 87 10.45 -0.05 -4.09
N ILE A 88 10.62 0.23 -5.38
CA ILE A 88 10.36 1.55 -5.96
C ILE A 88 9.42 1.40 -7.16
N ILE A 89 8.39 2.23 -7.16
CA ILE A 89 7.49 2.46 -8.29
C ILE A 89 7.90 3.82 -8.89
N ALA A 90 8.58 3.79 -10.04
CA ALA A 90 9.12 4.98 -10.67
C ALA A 90 8.09 5.59 -11.63
N ARG A 91 7.67 6.84 -11.40
CA ARG A 91 6.66 7.56 -12.22
C ARG A 91 7.26 8.83 -12.83
N PRO A 92 8.17 8.74 -13.82
CA PRO A 92 8.90 9.92 -14.29
C PRO A 92 8.11 10.88 -15.18
N GLY A 93 6.86 10.59 -15.53
CA GLY A 93 6.06 11.44 -16.40
C GLY A 93 6.20 11.07 -17.89
N PRO A 94 6.24 12.04 -18.82
CA PRO A 94 6.80 13.39 -18.65
C PRO A 94 5.90 14.41 -17.95
N TYR A 95 4.58 14.21 -18.02
CA TYR A 95 3.61 14.93 -17.21
C TYR A 95 3.27 14.08 -15.99
N ILE A 96 3.27 14.71 -14.80
CA ILE A 96 3.02 14.03 -13.52
C ILE A 96 1.81 14.57 -12.76
N CYS A 97 1.15 15.61 -13.27
CA CYS A 97 0.13 16.36 -12.52
C CYS A 97 0.68 16.83 -11.14
N SER A 98 0.36 16.06 -10.10
CA SER A 98 0.87 16.17 -8.75
C SER A 98 0.53 17.48 -8.03
N GLU A 99 -0.47 18.23 -8.50
CA GLU A 99 -0.74 19.59 -8.03
C GLU A 99 0.55 20.45 -8.03
N TRP A 100 1.43 20.20 -9.01
CA TRP A 100 2.74 20.82 -9.15
C TRP A 100 2.73 21.81 -10.33
N ASP A 101 3.63 22.79 -10.30
CA ASP A 101 3.72 23.80 -11.35
C ASP A 101 3.84 23.15 -12.73
N PHE A 102 2.98 23.62 -13.65
CA PHE A 102 2.77 23.08 -15.00
C PHE A 102 2.74 21.54 -15.11
N GLY A 103 2.27 20.86 -14.05
CA GLY A 103 2.19 19.40 -13.98
C GLY A 103 3.54 18.69 -14.15
N GLY A 104 4.63 19.36 -13.77
CA GLY A 104 6.00 18.88 -13.91
C GLY A 104 6.66 19.22 -15.24
N LEU A 105 5.94 19.76 -16.23
CA LEU A 105 6.55 20.19 -17.49
C LEU A 105 7.32 21.50 -17.31
N PRO A 106 8.50 21.68 -17.94
CA PRO A 106 9.22 22.95 -17.88
C PRO A 106 8.47 24.11 -18.54
N ASN A 107 8.39 25.26 -17.87
CA ASN A 107 7.66 26.45 -18.35
C ASN A 107 8.19 26.99 -19.69
N TRP A 108 9.47 26.80 -20.00
CA TRP A 108 10.06 27.22 -21.27
C TRP A 108 9.51 26.44 -22.48
N LEU A 109 8.72 25.37 -22.27
CA LEU A 109 8.00 24.67 -23.34
C LEU A 109 6.82 25.47 -23.90
N ILE A 110 6.19 26.36 -23.12
CA ILE A 110 4.92 27.02 -23.49
C ILE A 110 4.99 27.78 -24.82
N GLY A 111 6.17 28.28 -25.20
CA GLY A 111 6.39 28.99 -26.48
C GLY A 111 7.00 28.14 -27.60
N LYS A 112 7.17 26.83 -27.38
CA LYS A 112 7.97 25.95 -28.26
C LYS A 112 7.22 24.73 -28.79
N ILE A 113 6.09 24.39 -28.20
CA ILE A 113 5.29 23.24 -28.58
C ILE A 113 3.87 23.71 -28.90
N ALA A 114 3.24 23.07 -29.89
CA ALA A 114 1.86 23.37 -30.22
C ALA A 114 0.90 22.62 -29.28
N VAL A 115 1.16 21.32 -29.05
CA VAL A 115 0.26 20.44 -28.31
C VAL A 115 1.06 19.58 -27.31
N PRO A 116 1.09 19.92 -26.01
CA PRO A 116 1.70 19.05 -25.00
C PRO A 116 0.96 17.72 -24.88
N ARG A 117 1.66 16.70 -24.36
CA ARG A 117 1.09 15.36 -24.10
C ARG A 117 0.49 14.72 -25.37
N SER A 118 1.22 14.81 -26.47
CA SER A 118 0.80 14.32 -27.78
C SER A 118 1.99 13.80 -28.59
N LEU A 119 1.73 13.35 -29.83
CA LEU A 119 2.77 12.95 -30.79
C LEU A 119 3.38 14.14 -31.57
N ASP A 120 3.09 15.37 -31.18
CA ASP A 120 3.73 16.56 -31.75
C ASP A 120 5.26 16.41 -31.74
N GLU A 121 5.90 16.65 -32.89
CA GLU A 121 7.33 16.37 -33.07
C GLU A 121 8.20 17.20 -32.14
N ASP A 122 7.85 18.48 -31.94
CA ASP A 122 8.58 19.37 -31.04
C ASP A 122 8.41 18.92 -29.58
N PHE A 123 7.20 18.57 -29.15
CA PHE A 123 6.99 18.00 -27.82
C PHE A 123 7.77 16.70 -27.63
N MET A 124 7.66 15.74 -28.56
CA MET A 124 8.34 14.44 -28.46
C MET A 124 9.86 14.57 -28.49
N LYS A 125 10.41 15.56 -29.20
CA LYS A 125 11.83 15.89 -29.18
C LYS A 125 12.30 16.26 -27.76
N TYR A 126 11.58 17.11 -27.05
CA TYR A 126 11.96 17.49 -25.68
C TYR A 126 11.71 16.37 -24.67
N VAL A 127 10.63 15.60 -24.83
CA VAL A 127 10.39 14.40 -24.02
C VAL A 127 11.53 13.38 -24.17
N THR A 128 11.97 13.14 -25.41
CA THR A 128 13.11 12.27 -25.71
C THR A 128 14.36 12.74 -24.97
N ARG A 129 14.68 14.05 -25.03
CA ARG A 129 15.81 14.64 -24.29
C ARG A 129 15.69 14.46 -22.77
N TYR A 130 14.50 14.65 -22.22
CA TYR A 130 14.25 14.42 -20.79
C TYR A 130 14.51 12.96 -20.41
N TYR A 131 13.98 12.02 -21.19
CA TYR A 131 14.20 10.59 -20.97
C TYR A 131 15.67 10.19 -21.11
N ASP A 132 16.43 10.82 -22.02
CA ASP A 132 17.87 10.59 -22.17
C ASP A 132 18.68 10.96 -20.92
N HIS A 133 18.16 11.85 -20.06
CA HIS A 133 18.82 12.23 -18.80
C HIS A 133 18.25 11.48 -17.60
N MET A 134 16.92 11.32 -17.53
CA MET A 134 16.25 10.74 -16.37
C MET A 134 16.31 9.21 -16.34
N ILE A 135 16.05 8.55 -17.48
CA ILE A 135 15.96 7.09 -17.52
C ILE A 135 17.29 6.40 -17.18
N PRO A 136 18.49 6.90 -17.58
CA PRO A 136 19.74 6.28 -17.13
C PRO A 136 19.90 6.21 -15.61
N ILE A 137 19.43 7.23 -14.87
CA ILE A 137 19.41 7.23 -13.40
C ILE A 137 18.45 6.15 -12.91
N ILE A 138 17.20 6.13 -13.39
CA ILE A 138 16.22 5.11 -12.98
C ILE A 138 16.71 3.70 -13.34
N ARG A 139 17.39 3.56 -14.47
CA ARG A 139 17.90 2.29 -14.99
C ARG A 139 18.95 1.68 -14.05
N SER A 140 19.85 2.47 -13.46
CA SER A 140 20.81 1.94 -12.48
C SER A 140 20.15 1.40 -11.22
N HIS A 141 18.90 1.79 -10.96
CA HIS A 141 18.10 1.35 -9.84
C HIS A 141 17.07 0.27 -10.19
N LEU A 142 17.04 -0.28 -11.41
CA LEU A 142 16.14 -1.40 -11.72
C LEU A 142 16.48 -2.61 -10.86
N ALA A 143 15.47 -3.35 -10.40
CA ALA A 143 15.65 -4.60 -9.67
C ALA A 143 16.48 -5.62 -10.48
N THR A 144 16.28 -5.63 -11.80
CA THR A 144 17.09 -6.39 -12.75
C THR A 144 18.55 -5.95 -12.80
N ASN A 145 18.90 -4.77 -12.30
CA ASN A 145 20.25 -4.24 -12.16
C ASN A 145 20.69 -4.15 -10.67
N ASN A 146 20.07 -4.95 -9.79
CA ASN A 146 20.30 -5.00 -8.34
C ASN A 146 19.89 -3.72 -7.57
N GLY A 147 18.99 -2.91 -8.12
CA GLY A 147 18.34 -1.79 -7.41
C GLY A 147 16.94 -2.13 -6.91
N GLY A 148 16.16 -1.10 -6.56
CA GLY A 148 14.82 -1.23 -5.97
C GLY A 148 13.63 -1.06 -6.94
N VAL A 149 13.83 -0.54 -8.15
CA VAL A 149 12.75 -0.21 -9.10
C VAL A 149 12.17 -1.49 -9.71
N ILE A 150 10.90 -1.75 -9.39
CA ILE A 150 10.15 -2.93 -9.83
C ILE A 150 9.00 -2.60 -10.79
N VAL A 151 8.56 -1.34 -10.84
CA VAL A 151 7.48 -0.88 -11.72
C VAL A 151 7.89 0.48 -12.27
N PHE A 152 7.63 0.68 -13.56
CA PHE A 152 7.84 1.95 -14.24
C PHE A 152 6.51 2.44 -14.81
N GLN A 153 6.05 3.62 -14.43
CA GLN A 153 4.86 4.22 -15.00
C GLN A 153 5.26 5.21 -16.10
N VAL A 154 4.64 5.09 -17.27
CA VAL A 154 4.70 6.14 -18.31
C VAL A 154 3.49 7.05 -18.17
N GLU A 155 3.69 8.35 -18.37
CA GLU A 155 2.60 9.33 -18.29
C GLU A 155 1.88 9.32 -16.92
N ASN A 156 0.77 10.05 -16.81
CA ASN A 156 -0.10 10.13 -15.67
C ASN A 156 -1.52 10.54 -16.06
N GLU A 157 -2.53 9.72 -15.75
CA GLU A 157 -3.95 10.09 -15.92
C GLU A 157 -4.26 10.67 -17.32
N TYR A 158 -3.85 9.94 -18.37
CA TYR A 158 -4.06 10.36 -19.75
C TYR A 158 -5.45 9.96 -20.27
N PHE A 159 -6.45 10.79 -20.01
CA PHE A 159 -7.86 10.47 -20.31
C PHE A 159 -8.29 10.66 -21.78
N TRP A 160 -7.38 11.10 -22.67
CA TRP A 160 -7.75 11.49 -24.05
C TRP A 160 -7.70 10.35 -25.07
N GLY A 161 -7.30 9.14 -24.67
CA GLY A 161 -7.40 7.93 -25.52
C GLY A 161 -6.47 7.91 -26.74
N ASN A 162 -5.43 8.74 -26.76
CA ASN A 162 -4.36 8.68 -27.77
C ASN A 162 -3.37 7.54 -27.45
N VAL A 163 -3.81 6.31 -27.65
CA VAL A 163 -3.00 5.10 -27.45
C VAL A 163 -1.65 5.16 -28.17
N PRO A 164 -1.54 5.61 -29.44
CA PRO A 164 -0.25 5.75 -30.11
C PRO A 164 0.78 6.63 -29.38
N TYR A 165 0.35 7.72 -28.74
CA TYR A 165 1.24 8.56 -27.93
C TYR A 165 1.82 7.79 -26.74
N ILE A 166 0.97 7.09 -25.98
CA ILE A 166 1.41 6.32 -24.82
C ILE A 166 2.32 5.16 -25.24
N LEU A 167 2.01 4.47 -26.34
CA LEU A 167 2.86 3.41 -26.89
C LEU A 167 4.23 3.96 -27.31
N ARG A 168 4.30 5.17 -27.85
CA ARG A 168 5.59 5.80 -28.16
C ARG A 168 6.41 6.08 -26.90
N LEU A 169 5.79 6.49 -25.79
CA LEU A 169 6.48 6.64 -24.50
C LEU A 169 6.98 5.31 -23.94
N TYR A 170 6.17 4.25 -24.07
CA TYR A 170 6.54 2.89 -23.72
C TYR A 170 7.79 2.44 -24.51
N GLU A 171 7.77 2.61 -25.83
CA GLU A 171 8.91 2.30 -26.70
C GLU A 171 10.15 3.10 -26.29
N ALA A 172 9.99 4.40 -26.05
CA ALA A 172 11.08 5.27 -25.61
C ALA A 172 11.72 4.81 -24.28
N ALA A 173 10.91 4.30 -23.34
CA ALA A 173 11.39 3.71 -22.10
C ALA A 173 12.12 2.37 -22.33
N ARG A 174 11.55 1.49 -23.17
CA ARG A 174 12.18 0.19 -23.54
C ARG A 174 13.50 0.37 -24.26
N GLU A 175 13.58 1.28 -25.24
CA GLU A 175 14.80 1.63 -26.00
C GLU A 175 15.95 2.06 -25.08
N ARG A 176 15.63 2.68 -23.94
CA ARG A 176 16.62 3.14 -22.95
C ARG A 176 16.97 2.11 -21.89
N GLY A 177 16.36 0.93 -21.94
CA GLY A 177 16.71 -0.23 -21.13
C GLY A 177 15.83 -0.45 -19.89
N ILE A 178 14.64 0.15 -19.84
CA ILE A 178 13.63 -0.25 -18.85
C ILE A 178 13.16 -1.66 -19.18
N ASN A 179 13.43 -2.63 -18.30
CA ASN A 179 13.12 -4.04 -18.49
C ASN A 179 12.22 -4.63 -17.37
N VAL A 180 11.64 -3.78 -16.53
CA VAL A 180 10.59 -4.13 -15.55
C VAL A 180 9.19 -3.92 -16.15
N PRO A 181 8.10 -4.35 -15.49
CA PRO A 181 6.74 -4.02 -15.92
C PRO A 181 6.55 -2.51 -16.12
N ILE A 182 5.94 -2.16 -17.25
CA ILE A 182 5.55 -0.77 -17.55
C ILE A 182 4.04 -0.66 -17.44
N VAL A 183 3.59 0.32 -16.68
CA VAL A 183 2.17 0.52 -16.34
C VAL A 183 1.72 1.94 -16.70
N HIS A 184 0.42 2.16 -16.65
CA HIS A 184 -0.21 3.47 -16.69
C HIS A 184 -1.32 3.53 -15.64
N ASN A 185 -1.63 4.71 -15.09
CA ASN A 185 -2.77 4.92 -14.20
C ASN A 185 -3.91 5.65 -14.90
N MET A 186 -5.09 5.03 -14.91
CA MET A 186 -6.33 5.59 -15.44
C MET A 186 -6.35 5.86 -16.95
N ASP A 187 -5.93 4.89 -17.77
CA ASP A 187 -6.19 4.92 -19.22
C ASP A 187 -6.76 3.58 -19.70
N ARG A 188 -8.09 3.50 -19.62
CA ARG A 188 -8.88 2.34 -20.05
C ARG A 188 -8.62 1.96 -21.51
N ALA A 189 -8.17 2.87 -22.37
CA ALA A 189 -7.89 2.58 -23.78
C ALA A 189 -6.62 1.72 -23.96
N LEU A 190 -5.76 1.62 -22.94
CA LEU A 190 -4.54 0.79 -22.95
C LEU A 190 -4.79 -0.67 -22.58
N ARG A 191 -5.98 -1.03 -22.08
CA ARG A 191 -6.31 -2.41 -21.73
C ARG A 191 -6.22 -3.30 -22.96
N GLY A 192 -5.41 -4.36 -22.88
CA GLY A 192 -5.12 -5.27 -23.99
C GLY A 192 -3.95 -4.83 -24.89
N THR A 193 -3.22 -3.78 -24.52
CA THR A 193 -1.92 -3.43 -25.13
C THR A 193 -0.75 -4.07 -24.37
N GLN A 194 0.50 -3.68 -24.65
CA GLN A 194 1.68 -4.18 -23.92
C GLN A 194 1.87 -3.56 -22.52
N LEU A 195 1.02 -2.61 -22.14
CA LEU A 195 1.02 -1.96 -20.83
C LEU A 195 -0.08 -2.55 -19.95
N ILE A 196 0.19 -2.58 -18.64
CA ILE A 196 -0.84 -2.86 -17.64
C ILE A 196 -1.52 -1.53 -17.28
N ASP A 197 -2.83 -1.43 -17.51
CA ASP A 197 -3.62 -0.32 -16.98
C ASP A 197 -3.92 -0.57 -15.49
N SER A 198 -3.89 0.49 -14.70
CA SER A 198 -4.32 0.51 -13.30
C SER A 198 -5.40 1.57 -13.09
N ILE A 199 -5.95 1.61 -11.89
CA ILE A 199 -6.91 2.65 -11.50
C ILE A 199 -6.38 3.49 -10.36
N ASP A 200 -7.01 4.64 -10.18
CA ASP A 200 -6.85 5.51 -9.02
C ASP A 200 -8.18 5.58 -8.28
N ILE A 201 -8.11 5.63 -6.95
CA ILE A 201 -9.28 5.54 -6.06
C ILE A 201 -9.25 6.70 -5.07
N TYR A 202 -10.12 7.69 -5.33
CA TYR A 202 -10.35 8.86 -4.48
C TYR A 202 -11.86 9.12 -4.24
N PRO A 203 -12.57 8.19 -3.61
CA PRO A 203 -13.97 8.37 -3.23
C PRO A 203 -14.16 9.53 -2.24
N LEU A 204 -15.42 9.88 -1.93
CA LEU A 204 -15.69 10.63 -0.70
C LEU A 204 -15.65 9.67 0.49
N ALA A 205 -15.31 10.18 1.68
CA ALA A 205 -15.38 9.38 2.89
C ALA A 205 -16.75 8.68 2.98
N TRP A 206 -16.71 7.37 3.26
CA TRP A 206 -17.87 6.49 3.40
C TRP A 206 -18.61 6.08 2.12
N ASP A 207 -18.23 6.63 0.96
CA ASP A 207 -18.76 6.21 -0.34
C ASP A 207 -17.97 5.03 -0.92
N LEU A 208 -18.22 3.85 -0.34
CA LEU A 208 -17.54 2.62 -0.74
C LEU A 208 -18.01 2.12 -2.11
N GLU A 209 -19.22 2.49 -2.54
CA GLU A 209 -19.79 2.03 -3.82
C GLU A 209 -19.08 2.62 -5.03
N THR A 210 -18.65 3.89 -4.97
CA THR A 210 -17.85 4.50 -6.03
C THR A 210 -16.52 3.79 -6.24
N ALA A 211 -15.83 3.43 -5.15
CA ALA A 211 -14.59 2.65 -5.22
C ALA A 211 -14.83 1.25 -5.78
N LEU A 212 -15.90 0.56 -5.32
CA LEU A 212 -16.25 -0.78 -5.78
C LEU A 212 -16.60 -0.83 -7.26
N LYS A 213 -17.36 0.15 -7.77
CA LYS A 213 -17.68 0.23 -9.21
C LYS A 213 -16.43 0.36 -10.07
N SER A 214 -15.47 1.18 -9.64
CA SER A 214 -14.20 1.36 -10.34
C SER A 214 -13.38 0.06 -10.33
N ALA A 215 -13.31 -0.60 -9.17
CA ALA A 215 -12.68 -1.91 -9.03
C ALA A 215 -13.32 -2.98 -9.95
N ASP A 216 -14.65 -3.10 -9.95
CA ASP A 216 -15.38 -4.06 -10.77
C ASP A 216 -15.16 -3.84 -12.27
N SER A 217 -15.07 -2.58 -12.69
CA SER A 217 -14.78 -2.23 -14.08
C SER A 217 -13.38 -2.70 -14.50
N LEU A 218 -12.36 -2.47 -13.67
CA LEU A 218 -11.00 -2.94 -13.95
C LEU A 218 -10.94 -4.48 -14.00
N ILE A 219 -11.54 -5.14 -13.00
CA ILE A 219 -11.52 -6.61 -12.89
C ILE A 219 -12.15 -7.27 -14.12
N ARG A 220 -13.29 -6.74 -14.58
CA ARG A 220 -14.01 -7.28 -15.74
C ARG A 220 -13.25 -7.08 -17.06
N GLU A 221 -12.56 -5.96 -17.20
CA GLU A 221 -12.02 -5.52 -18.50
C GLU A 221 -10.55 -5.85 -18.71
N GLN A 222 -9.83 -6.14 -17.64
CA GLN A 222 -8.43 -6.55 -17.69
C GLN A 222 -8.23 -7.78 -16.79
N PRO A 223 -8.88 -8.93 -17.06
CA PRO A 223 -8.91 -10.07 -16.14
C PRO A 223 -7.53 -10.72 -15.95
N ASP A 224 -6.69 -10.74 -16.97
CA ASP A 224 -5.42 -11.50 -17.01
C ASP A 224 -4.22 -10.77 -16.39
N GLU A 225 -4.39 -9.50 -15.98
CA GLU A 225 -3.34 -8.68 -15.37
C GLU A 225 -3.55 -8.52 -13.87
N PRO A 226 -2.50 -8.31 -13.07
CA PRO A 226 -2.66 -8.06 -11.63
C PRO A 226 -3.46 -6.76 -11.41
N LYS A 227 -4.35 -6.76 -10.41
CA LYS A 227 -5.15 -5.57 -10.11
C LYS A 227 -4.33 -4.61 -9.26
N MET A 228 -4.08 -3.43 -9.80
CA MET A 228 -3.25 -2.40 -9.19
C MET A 228 -4.04 -1.11 -8.95
N ILE A 229 -3.80 -0.48 -7.80
CA ILE A 229 -4.18 0.90 -7.52
C ILE A 229 -2.89 1.70 -7.36
N MET A 230 -2.57 2.52 -8.36
CA MET A 230 -1.34 3.32 -8.38
C MET A 230 -1.49 4.57 -7.53
N GLU A 231 -2.70 5.12 -7.44
CA GLU A 231 -3.05 6.14 -6.45
C GLU A 231 -4.28 5.75 -5.64
N PHE A 232 -4.04 5.34 -4.40
CA PHE A 232 -5.05 5.02 -3.42
C PHE A 232 -5.19 6.16 -2.42
N GLU A 233 -6.41 6.58 -2.08
CA GLU A 233 -6.68 7.72 -1.20
C GLU A 233 -5.87 7.70 0.11
N GLY A 234 -4.74 8.41 0.09
CA GLY A 234 -3.92 8.75 1.24
C GLY A 234 -4.34 10.09 1.84
N GLY A 235 -5.28 10.80 1.22
CA GLY A 235 -5.71 12.12 1.66
C GLY A 235 -6.31 12.97 0.53
N TRP A 236 -6.30 14.29 0.70
CA TRP A 236 -6.64 15.23 -0.36
C TRP A 236 -5.93 16.58 -0.18
N PHE A 237 -5.64 17.29 -1.28
CA PHE A 237 -4.97 18.59 -1.23
C PHE A 237 -5.88 19.71 -0.69
N VAL A 238 -5.28 20.88 -0.45
CA VAL A 238 -5.98 22.11 -0.08
C VAL A 238 -5.73 23.17 -1.14
N SER A 239 -6.79 23.81 -1.62
CA SER A 239 -6.71 24.97 -2.51
C SER A 239 -6.57 26.28 -1.73
N ILE A 240 -6.10 27.33 -2.38
CA ILE A 240 -6.12 28.69 -1.81
C ILE A 240 -7.58 29.10 -1.55
N GLY A 241 -7.89 29.45 -0.29
CA GLY A 241 -9.26 29.72 0.16
C GLY A 241 -10.10 28.46 0.41
N GLY A 242 -9.49 27.28 0.30
CA GLY A 242 -10.08 25.97 0.59
C GLY A 242 -10.27 25.69 2.07
N LYS A 243 -10.65 24.46 2.39
CA LYS A 243 -10.94 24.02 3.76
C LYS A 243 -9.81 23.16 4.32
N PHE A 244 -9.63 23.24 5.63
CA PHE A 244 -8.83 22.26 6.38
C PHE A 244 -9.73 21.15 6.95
N PRO A 245 -9.21 19.93 7.13
CA PRO A 245 -7.82 19.51 6.85
C PRO A 245 -7.53 19.27 5.35
N SER A 246 -8.57 19.15 4.51
CA SER A 246 -8.48 19.06 3.06
C SER A 246 -9.71 19.68 2.39
N ASP A 247 -9.67 19.91 1.06
CA ASP A 247 -10.84 20.38 0.32
C ASP A 247 -12.00 19.35 0.30
N LYS A 248 -11.71 18.07 0.54
CA LYS A 248 -12.71 17.02 0.73
C LYS A 248 -13.25 16.93 2.17
N GLY A 249 -12.75 17.75 3.08
CA GLY A 249 -13.06 17.67 4.50
C GLY A 249 -12.16 16.66 5.22
N ASP A 250 -12.67 16.09 6.30
CA ASP A 250 -11.93 15.15 7.14
C ASP A 250 -12.01 13.72 6.58
N LEU A 251 -10.86 13.05 6.48
CA LEU A 251 -10.74 11.65 6.08
C LEU A 251 -10.34 10.79 7.31
N PRO A 252 -11.32 10.17 8.00
CA PRO A 252 -11.07 9.45 9.24
C PRO A 252 -10.25 8.17 9.04
N ALA A 253 -9.59 7.72 10.12
CA ALA A 253 -8.76 6.51 10.09
C ALA A 253 -9.59 5.24 9.82
N GLU A 254 -10.81 5.17 10.35
CA GLU A 254 -11.76 4.10 10.13
C GLU A 254 -12.16 3.97 8.66
N TRP A 255 -12.28 5.09 7.94
CA TRP A 255 -12.49 5.09 6.50
C TRP A 255 -11.30 4.50 5.75
N THR A 256 -10.09 4.92 6.12
CA THR A 256 -8.84 4.39 5.53
C THR A 256 -8.73 2.88 5.75
N ASP A 257 -9.00 2.40 6.97
CA ASP A 257 -9.00 0.98 7.33
C ASP A 257 -10.02 0.19 6.50
N MET A 258 -11.26 0.68 6.41
CA MET A 258 -12.33 0.02 5.66
C MET A 258 -12.06 -0.03 4.17
N LEU A 259 -11.67 1.09 3.56
CA LEU A 259 -11.44 1.18 2.13
C LEU A 259 -10.27 0.26 1.73
N LEU A 260 -9.16 0.30 2.49
CA LEU A 260 -7.98 -0.52 2.22
C LEU A 260 -8.31 -2.02 2.28
N LYS A 261 -8.93 -2.45 3.39
CA LYS A 261 -9.33 -3.86 3.57
C LYS A 261 -10.31 -4.30 2.49
N THR A 262 -11.25 -3.45 2.11
CA THR A 262 -12.19 -3.76 1.03
C THR A 262 -11.47 -3.97 -0.29
N MET A 263 -10.53 -3.09 -0.67
CA MET A 263 -9.79 -3.23 -1.93
C MET A 263 -8.88 -4.46 -1.94
N ILE A 264 -8.22 -4.79 -0.83
CA ILE A 264 -7.45 -6.05 -0.70
C ILE A 264 -8.33 -7.26 -1.02
N PHE A 265 -9.55 -7.28 -0.51
CA PHE A 265 -10.53 -8.36 -0.71
C PHE A 265 -11.30 -8.30 -2.03
N LYS A 266 -11.20 -7.20 -2.77
CA LYS A 266 -11.59 -7.14 -4.18
C LYS A 266 -10.55 -7.76 -5.12
N GLY A 267 -9.38 -8.13 -4.60
CA GLY A 267 -8.34 -8.81 -5.38
C GLY A 267 -7.16 -7.93 -5.76
N PHE A 268 -7.10 -6.67 -5.28
CA PHE A 268 -5.94 -5.81 -5.50
C PHE A 268 -4.72 -6.35 -4.76
N SER A 269 -3.58 -6.33 -5.44
CA SER A 269 -2.29 -6.84 -4.95
C SER A 269 -1.17 -5.81 -5.04
N LEU A 270 -1.42 -4.67 -5.68
CA LEU A 270 -0.61 -3.45 -5.55
C LEU A 270 -1.55 -2.31 -5.14
N ILE A 271 -1.26 -1.67 -4.00
CA ILE A 271 -2.00 -0.50 -3.50
C ILE A 271 -0.97 0.51 -3.03
N SER A 272 -0.89 1.68 -3.65
CA SER A 272 0.03 2.76 -3.27
C SER A 272 -0.73 3.99 -2.77
N PHE A 273 -0.47 4.42 -1.52
CA PHE A 273 -1.15 5.58 -0.93
C PHE A 273 -0.66 6.90 -1.53
N TYR A 274 -1.55 7.62 -2.20
CA TYR A 274 -1.33 9.00 -2.65
C TYR A 274 -2.12 9.98 -1.75
N MET A 275 -1.50 10.78 -0.88
CA MET A 275 -0.10 10.76 -0.46
C MET A 275 0.08 9.94 0.81
N PHE A 276 1.22 9.25 0.96
CA PHE A 276 1.63 8.72 2.27
C PHE A 276 2.31 9.80 3.12
N HIS A 277 3.08 10.68 2.47
CA HIS A 277 3.54 11.95 3.01
C HIS A 277 3.56 12.98 1.87
N GLY A 278 2.75 14.04 1.97
CA GLY A 278 2.71 15.02 0.90
C GLY A 278 3.84 16.05 0.96
N GLY A 279 4.15 16.60 2.14
CA GLY A 279 5.23 17.59 2.32
C GLY A 279 4.77 19.03 2.06
N THR A 280 5.64 19.86 1.48
CA THR A 280 5.38 21.29 1.25
C THR A 280 5.71 21.71 -0.17
N ASN A 281 4.86 22.54 -0.76
CA ASN A 281 5.15 23.21 -2.03
C ASN A 281 6.04 24.45 -1.81
N PHE A 282 7.34 24.25 -1.66
CA PHE A 282 8.30 25.34 -1.50
C PHE A 282 8.39 26.22 -2.76
N GLY A 283 8.90 27.45 -2.63
CA GLY A 283 9.44 28.22 -3.76
C GLY A 283 8.48 28.45 -4.95
N TYR A 284 7.17 28.51 -4.71
CA TYR A 284 6.13 28.69 -5.74
C TYR A 284 6.00 27.54 -6.75
N TRP A 285 6.41 26.32 -6.39
CA TRP A 285 6.21 25.13 -7.23
C TRP A 285 4.79 24.54 -7.17
N THR A 286 3.86 25.22 -6.51
CA THR A 286 2.45 24.83 -6.46
C THR A 286 1.82 24.85 -7.86
N GLY A 287 0.98 23.87 -8.14
CA GLY A 287 0.02 23.96 -9.23
C GLY A 287 -0.96 25.12 -9.03
N LYS A 288 -1.70 25.47 -10.08
CA LYS A 288 -2.67 26.58 -10.06
C LYS A 288 -3.68 26.41 -8.92
N ASN A 289 -3.83 27.46 -8.10
CA ASN A 289 -4.76 27.53 -6.96
C ASN A 289 -4.47 26.57 -5.81
N ILE A 290 -3.33 25.87 -5.80
CA ILE A 290 -2.96 24.94 -4.71
C ILE A 290 -2.28 25.72 -3.59
N ALA A 291 -2.60 25.39 -2.34
CA ALA A 291 -1.96 26.00 -1.18
C ALA A 291 -0.48 25.59 -1.03
N THR A 292 0.27 26.37 -0.26
CA THR A 292 1.67 26.05 0.05
C THR A 292 1.80 24.73 0.81
N THR A 293 0.89 24.48 1.75
CA THR A 293 0.82 23.18 2.43
C THR A 293 0.46 22.11 1.41
N TYR A 294 1.19 21.01 1.47
CA TYR A 294 0.82 19.77 0.79
C TYR A 294 0.72 18.65 1.83
N ASP A 295 0.23 18.97 3.05
CA ASP A 295 0.03 18.00 4.12
C ASP A 295 -0.88 16.84 3.70
N PHE A 296 -1.86 17.14 2.85
CA PHE A 296 -2.80 16.19 2.26
C PHE A 296 -3.72 15.49 3.29
N GLN A 297 -3.61 15.80 4.60
CA GLN A 297 -4.07 14.91 5.68
C GLN A 297 -3.44 13.51 5.58
N ALA A 298 -2.20 13.42 5.09
CA ALA A 298 -1.52 12.17 4.84
C ALA A 298 -1.26 11.38 6.15
N PRO A 299 -1.03 10.06 6.06
CA PRO A 299 -0.59 9.23 7.18
C PRO A 299 0.59 9.83 7.94
N VAL A 300 1.60 10.32 7.22
CA VAL A 300 2.69 11.13 7.79
C VAL A 300 2.46 12.60 7.42
N ARG A 301 2.15 13.41 8.45
CA ARG A 301 1.84 14.84 8.30
C ARG A 301 3.00 15.63 7.71
N GLU A 302 2.75 16.84 7.24
CA GLU A 302 3.75 17.74 6.64
C GLU A 302 5.00 17.91 7.52
N TRP A 303 4.82 18.10 8.83
CA TRP A 303 5.91 18.21 9.81
C TRP A 303 6.50 16.85 10.25
N GLY A 304 5.94 15.73 9.79
CA GLY A 304 6.44 14.38 10.03
C GLY A 304 5.77 13.63 11.19
N GLU A 305 4.72 14.17 11.79
CA GLU A 305 3.91 13.45 12.79
C GLU A 305 3.16 12.27 12.16
N LEU A 306 2.94 11.21 12.96
CA LEU A 306 2.18 10.04 12.55
C LEU A 306 0.71 10.23 12.95
N SER A 307 -0.20 10.28 11.98
CA SER A 307 -1.63 10.44 12.24
C SER A 307 -2.31 9.12 12.60
N ASP A 308 -3.58 9.17 13.01
CA ASP A 308 -4.38 7.96 13.25
C ASP A 308 -4.50 7.06 12.02
N ARG A 309 -4.43 7.65 10.82
CA ARG A 309 -4.41 6.92 9.55
C ARG A 309 -3.14 6.08 9.38
N TYR A 310 -2.00 6.55 9.89
CA TYR A 310 -0.75 5.76 9.88
C TYR A 310 -0.90 4.47 10.69
N TRP A 311 -1.55 4.54 11.85
CA TRP A 311 -1.67 3.40 12.76
C TRP A 311 -2.56 2.30 12.20
N VAL A 312 -3.62 2.63 11.46
CA VAL A 312 -4.46 1.62 10.79
C VAL A 312 -3.74 0.99 9.59
N ILE A 313 -2.99 1.78 8.81
CA ILE A 313 -2.16 1.27 7.72
C ILE A 313 -1.12 0.28 8.26
N ARG A 314 -0.46 0.62 9.38
CA ARG A 314 0.54 -0.24 10.03
C ARG A 314 -0.05 -1.60 10.46
N LEU A 315 -1.27 -1.63 11.00
CA LEU A 315 -1.95 -2.89 11.38
C LEU A 315 -2.18 -3.79 10.17
N VAL A 316 -2.68 -3.21 9.06
CA VAL A 316 -2.93 -3.97 7.83
C VAL A 316 -1.63 -4.38 7.14
N GLY A 317 -0.64 -3.49 7.07
CA GLY A 317 0.67 -3.79 6.50
C GLY A 317 1.40 -4.92 7.25
N ALA A 318 1.31 -4.97 8.58
CA ALA A 318 1.87 -6.05 9.38
C ALA A 318 1.26 -7.42 9.01
N LEU A 319 -0.07 -7.46 8.86
CA LEU A 319 -0.80 -8.65 8.41
C LEU A 319 -0.36 -9.07 7.00
N LEU A 320 -0.26 -8.11 6.07
CA LEU A 320 0.16 -8.36 4.69
C LEU A 320 1.61 -8.85 4.60
N GLU A 321 2.54 -8.28 5.38
CA GLU A 321 3.92 -8.76 5.44
C GLU A 321 3.98 -10.21 5.96
N CYS A 322 3.28 -10.48 7.07
CA CYS A 322 3.29 -11.78 7.72
C CYS A 322 2.70 -12.90 6.84
N PHE A 323 1.66 -12.59 6.06
CA PHE A 323 0.94 -13.56 5.24
C PHE A 323 0.96 -13.20 3.75
N ASN A 324 2.07 -12.62 3.28
CA ASN A 324 2.23 -12.10 1.92
C ASN A 324 1.77 -13.11 0.86
N GLU A 325 2.21 -14.36 0.97
CA GLU A 325 1.89 -15.39 -0.01
C GLU A 325 0.38 -15.66 -0.10
N VAL A 326 -0.32 -15.69 1.04
CA VAL A 326 -1.78 -15.84 1.06
C VAL A 326 -2.43 -14.67 0.32
N PHE A 327 -2.06 -13.42 0.65
CA PHE A 327 -2.70 -12.25 0.05
C PHE A 327 -2.33 -12.01 -1.43
N ALA A 328 -1.10 -12.35 -1.83
CA ALA A 328 -0.58 -12.18 -3.18
C ALA A 328 -1.01 -13.30 -4.15
N SER A 329 -1.41 -14.48 -3.66
CA SER A 329 -1.70 -15.65 -4.50
C SER A 329 -3.08 -16.27 -4.30
N SER A 330 -3.85 -15.81 -3.31
CA SER A 330 -5.22 -16.30 -3.08
C SER A 330 -6.17 -16.09 -4.25
N SER A 331 -7.19 -16.94 -4.35
CA SER A 331 -8.41 -16.66 -5.08
C SER A 331 -9.44 -15.99 -4.17
N ILE A 332 -10.45 -15.35 -4.78
CA ILE A 332 -11.62 -14.84 -4.05
C ILE A 332 -12.69 -15.93 -3.98
N ASP A 333 -13.26 -16.16 -2.80
CA ASP A 333 -14.36 -17.12 -2.57
C ASP A 333 -15.48 -16.47 -1.74
N SER A 334 -16.71 -16.50 -2.26
CA SER A 334 -17.89 -15.97 -1.59
C SER A 334 -18.58 -16.97 -0.66
N ASP A 335 -18.20 -18.25 -0.67
CA ASP A 335 -18.93 -19.32 0.00
C ASP A 335 -18.35 -19.73 1.36
N LEU A 336 -17.21 -19.17 1.78
CA LEU A 336 -16.61 -19.49 3.08
C LEU A 336 -17.38 -18.92 4.28
N ALA A 337 -18.08 -17.80 4.11
CA ALA A 337 -18.90 -17.19 5.14
C ALA A 337 -20.18 -16.61 4.55
N LYS A 338 -21.30 -16.80 5.25
CA LYS A 338 -22.60 -16.28 4.85
C LYS A 338 -23.24 -15.51 6.01
N CYS A 339 -23.86 -14.38 5.70
CA CYS A 339 -24.60 -13.57 6.65
C CYS A 339 -25.89 -13.09 6.00
N ASP A 340 -27.03 -13.30 6.67
CA ASP A 340 -28.34 -12.90 6.15
C ASP A 340 -28.60 -11.39 6.28
N ASN A 341 -27.74 -10.65 7.00
CA ASN A 341 -27.87 -9.21 7.16
C ASN A 341 -27.29 -8.49 5.93
N PRO A 342 -28.12 -7.85 5.07
CA PRO A 342 -27.66 -7.25 3.82
C PRO A 342 -26.76 -6.02 4.02
N SER A 343 -26.70 -5.46 5.23
CA SER A 343 -25.78 -4.37 5.56
C SER A 343 -24.36 -4.84 5.85
N ILE A 344 -24.14 -6.14 6.02
CA ILE A 344 -22.81 -6.72 6.22
C ILE A 344 -22.29 -7.23 4.88
N ARG A 345 -21.16 -6.68 4.47
CA ARG A 345 -20.43 -7.18 3.31
C ARG A 345 -19.40 -8.22 3.75
N LEU A 346 -19.46 -9.37 3.10
CA LEU A 346 -18.49 -10.45 3.25
C LEU A 346 -17.66 -10.62 1.98
N ALA A 347 -16.40 -10.98 2.15
CA ALA A 347 -15.53 -11.46 1.08
C ALA A 347 -14.46 -12.36 1.70
N SER A 348 -13.97 -13.35 0.95
CA SER A 348 -12.92 -14.23 1.46
C SER A 348 -11.78 -14.36 0.47
N LYS A 349 -10.57 -14.39 1.00
CA LYS A 349 -9.35 -14.74 0.26
C LYS A 349 -8.93 -16.15 0.68
N VAL A 350 -8.74 -17.03 -0.30
CA VAL A 350 -8.50 -18.47 -0.09
C VAL A 350 -7.18 -18.87 -0.69
N HIS A 351 -6.33 -19.48 0.12
CA HIS A 351 -5.06 -20.06 -0.27
C HIS A 351 -4.85 -21.38 0.48
N GLU A 352 -3.99 -22.27 -0.03
CA GLU A 352 -3.68 -23.54 0.62
C GLU A 352 -3.06 -23.36 2.02
N LYS A 353 -2.32 -22.26 2.23
CA LYS A 353 -1.71 -21.90 3.53
C LYS A 353 -2.67 -21.21 4.50
N GLY A 354 -3.89 -20.91 4.07
CA GLY A 354 -4.90 -20.31 4.92
C GLY A 354 -5.85 -19.37 4.21
N CYS A 355 -6.90 -19.02 4.91
CA CYS A 355 -7.94 -18.11 4.42
C CYS A 355 -8.08 -16.90 5.35
N PHE A 356 -8.57 -15.82 4.78
CA PHE A 356 -9.02 -14.66 5.52
C PHE A 356 -10.40 -14.26 5.06
N ILE A 357 -11.20 -13.73 5.98
CA ILE A 357 -12.59 -13.33 5.74
C ILE A 357 -12.74 -11.87 6.15
N LEU A 358 -13.14 -11.03 5.20
CA LEU A 358 -13.54 -9.65 5.45
C LEU A 358 -14.97 -9.65 5.97
N VAL A 359 -15.20 -8.93 7.06
CA VAL A 359 -16.53 -8.60 7.55
C VAL A 359 -16.64 -7.09 7.68
N CYS A 360 -17.45 -6.46 6.84
CA CYS A 360 -17.52 -5.01 6.71
C CYS A 360 -18.93 -4.49 7.00
N ASN A 361 -19.05 -3.59 7.99
CA ASN A 361 -20.25 -2.81 8.29
C ASN A 361 -20.01 -1.35 7.91
N ASN A 362 -20.49 -0.94 6.73
CA ASN A 362 -20.39 0.46 6.28
C ASN A 362 -21.57 1.34 6.75
N SER A 363 -22.46 0.85 7.62
CA SER A 363 -23.47 1.74 8.23
C SER A 363 -22.93 2.45 9.46
N ASP A 364 -23.60 3.50 9.91
CA ASP A 364 -23.26 4.20 11.16
C ASP A 364 -23.57 3.38 12.41
N GLU A 365 -24.52 2.46 12.32
CA GLU A 365 -25.01 1.69 13.47
C GLU A 365 -24.16 0.44 13.72
N ALA A 366 -23.90 0.16 14.99
CA ALA A 366 -23.36 -1.13 15.41
C ALA A 366 -24.38 -2.24 15.17
N LYS A 367 -23.90 -3.43 14.80
CA LYS A 367 -24.73 -4.59 14.48
C LYS A 367 -24.20 -5.82 15.20
N THR A 368 -25.11 -6.55 15.85
CA THR A 368 -24.89 -7.94 16.26
C THR A 368 -25.36 -8.83 15.13
N VAL A 369 -24.46 -9.59 14.52
CA VAL A 369 -24.77 -10.43 13.36
C VAL A 369 -24.35 -11.87 13.57
N LYS A 370 -25.14 -12.77 12.99
CA LYS A 370 -24.83 -14.18 12.89
C LYS A 370 -24.19 -14.45 11.54
N ILE A 371 -23.04 -15.09 11.55
CA ILE A 371 -22.29 -15.46 10.35
C ILE A 371 -22.06 -16.96 10.39
N ASP A 372 -22.54 -17.66 9.38
CA ASP A 372 -22.27 -19.08 9.18
C ASP A 372 -20.92 -19.24 8.47
N PHE A 373 -19.96 -19.83 9.17
CA PHE A 373 -18.62 -20.11 8.65
C PHE A 373 -18.55 -21.57 8.21
N LYS A 374 -18.22 -21.81 6.94
CA LYS A 374 -18.24 -23.14 6.32
C LYS A 374 -17.38 -24.16 7.10
N GLY A 375 -18.05 -25.08 7.80
CA GLY A 375 -17.41 -26.12 8.61
C GLY A 375 -17.08 -25.74 10.06
N LEU A 376 -17.36 -24.51 10.49
CA LEU A 376 -17.33 -24.09 11.91
C LEU A 376 -18.73 -23.78 12.46
N GLY A 377 -19.72 -23.64 11.58
CA GLY A 377 -21.09 -23.29 11.93
C GLY A 377 -21.27 -21.79 12.22
N GLU A 378 -22.41 -21.47 12.80
CA GLU A 378 -22.81 -20.10 13.10
C GLU A 378 -22.02 -19.51 14.28
N LYS A 379 -21.53 -18.28 14.09
CA LYS A 379 -20.91 -17.44 15.13
C LYS A 379 -21.63 -16.09 15.20
N THR A 380 -21.84 -15.61 16.42
CA THR A 380 -22.36 -14.26 16.66
C THR A 380 -21.19 -13.28 16.81
N LEU A 381 -21.22 -12.17 16.09
CA LEU A 381 -20.22 -11.10 16.17
C LEU A 381 -20.90 -9.75 16.40
N ASP A 382 -20.33 -8.97 17.29
CA ASP A 382 -20.66 -7.55 17.47
C ASP A 382 -19.72 -6.69 16.64
N ILE A 383 -20.26 -5.98 15.67
CA ILE A 383 -19.50 -5.19 14.70
C ILE A 383 -19.93 -3.74 14.83
N LYS A 384 -19.01 -2.86 15.22
CA LYS A 384 -19.26 -1.42 15.29
C LYS A 384 -19.68 -0.87 13.92
N GLY A 385 -20.36 0.27 13.94
CA GLY A 385 -20.58 1.06 12.72
C GLY A 385 -19.24 1.45 12.10
N ARG A 386 -19.24 1.68 10.78
CA ARG A 386 -18.07 2.16 10.04
C ARG A 386 -16.79 1.34 10.27
N THR A 387 -16.93 0.02 10.36
CA THR A 387 -15.83 -0.90 10.71
C THR A 387 -15.70 -2.04 9.71
N ALA A 388 -14.45 -2.43 9.43
CA ALA A 388 -14.12 -3.64 8.69
C ALA A 388 -13.12 -4.50 9.48
N LEU A 389 -13.42 -5.80 9.59
CA LEU A 389 -12.59 -6.79 10.28
C LEU A 389 -12.02 -7.78 9.27
N ILE A 390 -10.77 -8.20 9.46
CA ILE A 390 -10.18 -9.35 8.76
C ILE A 390 -10.01 -10.50 9.75
N LEU A 391 -10.85 -11.52 9.62
CA LEU A 391 -10.85 -12.69 10.50
C LEU A 391 -10.02 -13.82 9.88
N PRO A 392 -9.08 -14.43 10.63
CA PRO A 392 -8.31 -15.58 10.16
C PRO A 392 -9.16 -16.85 10.15
N PHE A 393 -8.98 -17.68 9.12
CA PHE A 393 -9.70 -18.94 8.97
C PHE A 393 -8.78 -20.02 8.41
N LYS A 394 -8.58 -21.12 9.15
CA LYS A 394 -7.70 -22.26 8.79
C LYS A 394 -6.28 -21.82 8.40
N LEU A 395 -5.71 -20.89 9.14
CA LEU A 395 -4.42 -20.27 8.84
C LEU A 395 -3.27 -21.14 9.35
N MET A 396 -2.38 -21.57 8.45
CA MET A 396 -1.16 -22.27 8.83
C MET A 396 -0.20 -21.30 9.51
N LEU A 397 0.32 -21.70 10.67
CA LEU A 397 1.30 -20.98 11.45
C LEU A 397 2.64 -21.75 11.43
N PRO A 398 3.75 -21.13 11.86
CA PRO A 398 5.02 -21.82 11.98
C PRO A 398 4.94 -23.07 12.86
N ASN A 399 5.89 -23.99 12.68
CA ASN A 399 6.03 -25.21 13.50
C ASN A 399 4.78 -26.11 13.53
N GLY A 400 3.97 -26.09 12.46
CA GLY A 400 2.82 -26.99 12.26
C GLY A 400 1.53 -26.58 12.94
N TRP A 401 1.52 -25.49 13.72
CA TRP A 401 0.30 -24.97 14.33
C TRP A 401 -0.70 -24.50 13.27
N VAL A 402 -1.99 -24.66 13.53
CA VAL A 402 -3.04 -24.07 12.67
C VAL A 402 -4.00 -23.25 13.51
N LEU A 403 -4.17 -21.98 13.14
CA LEU A 403 -5.23 -21.13 13.66
C LEU A 403 -6.50 -21.40 12.86
N LEU A 404 -7.35 -22.30 13.39
CA LEU A 404 -8.60 -22.69 12.74
C LEU A 404 -9.55 -21.50 12.62
N PHE A 405 -9.64 -20.67 13.66
CA PHE A 405 -10.47 -19.47 13.66
C PHE A 405 -10.09 -18.50 14.77
N SER A 406 -10.32 -17.21 14.55
CA SER A 406 -10.39 -16.22 15.62
C SER A 406 -11.44 -15.16 15.33
N THR A 407 -12.11 -14.69 16.38
CA THR A 407 -12.91 -13.47 16.32
C THR A 407 -12.05 -12.20 16.48
N CYS A 408 -10.77 -12.33 16.89
CA CYS A 408 -9.79 -11.25 16.80
C CYS A 408 -9.18 -11.17 15.40
N GLN A 409 -8.63 -10.00 15.09
CA GLN A 409 -7.79 -9.81 13.90
C GLN A 409 -6.35 -10.23 14.24
N VAL A 410 -5.63 -10.77 13.26
CA VAL A 410 -4.20 -11.06 13.42
C VAL A 410 -3.40 -9.79 13.19
N PHE A 411 -2.52 -9.44 14.12
CA PHE A 411 -1.52 -8.39 13.90
C PHE A 411 -0.28 -8.95 13.22
N TYR A 412 0.30 -10.02 13.80
CA TYR A 412 1.52 -10.63 13.28
C TYR A 412 1.75 -12.04 13.86
N SER A 413 2.50 -12.88 13.15
CA SER A 413 2.94 -14.20 13.62
C SER A 413 4.37 -14.50 13.18
N TYR A 414 5.18 -15.10 14.06
CA TYR A 414 6.54 -15.54 13.72
C TYR A 414 7.03 -16.64 14.67
N SER A 415 8.14 -17.29 14.32
CA SER A 415 8.81 -18.28 15.18
C SER A 415 10.01 -17.66 15.88
N LEU A 416 10.13 -17.89 17.19
CA LEU A 416 11.24 -17.44 18.02
C LEU A 416 11.70 -18.60 18.89
N ASN A 417 12.91 -19.12 18.63
CA ASN A 417 13.50 -20.26 19.36
C ASN A 417 12.56 -21.49 19.42
N GLY A 418 11.92 -21.84 18.31
CA GLY A 418 10.99 -22.98 18.25
C GLY A 418 9.59 -22.71 18.81
N ARG A 419 9.35 -21.52 19.37
CA ARG A 419 8.03 -21.08 19.83
C ARG A 419 7.33 -20.21 18.78
N VAL A 420 6.08 -20.48 18.49
CA VAL A 420 5.22 -19.59 17.69
C VAL A 420 4.78 -18.42 18.57
N ILE A 421 4.98 -17.20 18.09
CA ILE A 421 4.42 -15.99 18.69
C ILE A 421 3.25 -15.57 17.82
N LEU A 422 2.02 -15.66 18.33
CA LEU A 422 0.80 -15.24 17.63
C LEU A 422 0.22 -14.01 18.33
N MET A 423 0.31 -12.86 17.67
CA MET A 423 -0.24 -11.60 18.18
C MET A 423 -1.55 -11.29 17.49
N LEU A 424 -2.61 -11.21 18.30
CA LEU A 424 -3.96 -10.87 17.90
C LEU A 424 -4.35 -9.52 18.49
N TYR A 425 -5.30 -8.84 17.85
CA TYR A 425 -5.84 -7.60 18.38
C TYR A 425 -7.34 -7.45 18.23
N GLY A 426 -7.90 -6.70 19.17
CA GLY A 426 -9.32 -6.36 19.26
C GLY A 426 -9.53 -4.99 19.88
N GLU A 427 -10.79 -4.66 20.13
CA GLU A 427 -11.17 -3.41 20.77
C GLU A 427 -11.07 -3.56 22.30
N PRO A 428 -10.70 -2.50 23.05
CA PRO A 428 -10.75 -2.55 24.50
C PRO A 428 -12.13 -2.99 25.01
N GLY A 429 -12.15 -3.96 25.90
CA GLY A 429 -13.34 -4.49 26.54
C GLY A 429 -14.06 -5.60 25.78
N SER A 430 -13.67 -5.94 24.54
CA SER A 430 -14.34 -6.99 23.75
C SER A 430 -13.92 -8.40 24.15
N GLU A 431 -14.86 -9.34 24.04
CA GLU A 431 -14.63 -10.77 24.27
C GLU A 431 -14.34 -11.48 22.95
N HIS A 432 -13.39 -12.41 23.00
CA HIS A 432 -12.92 -13.10 21.82
C HIS A 432 -12.70 -14.59 22.07
N GLU A 433 -12.72 -15.34 20.97
CA GLU A 433 -12.32 -16.74 20.95
C GLU A 433 -11.28 -16.99 19.85
N VAL A 434 -10.40 -17.94 20.14
CA VAL A 434 -9.35 -18.45 19.25
C VAL A 434 -9.43 -19.96 19.30
N THR A 435 -9.45 -20.61 18.15
CA THR A 435 -9.42 -22.07 18.05
C THR A 435 -8.15 -22.50 17.34
N LEU A 436 -7.33 -23.30 18.02
CA LEU A 436 -6.05 -23.80 17.55
C LEU A 436 -6.12 -25.31 17.31
N LEU A 437 -5.43 -25.78 16.28
CA LEU A 437 -5.09 -27.18 16.08
C LEU A 437 -3.64 -27.38 16.51
N HIS A 438 -3.44 -28.31 17.43
CA HIS A 438 -2.13 -28.71 17.96
C HIS A 438 -1.39 -29.61 16.94
N PRO A 439 -0.09 -29.37 16.68
CA PRO A 439 0.66 -30.08 15.64
C PRO A 439 0.90 -31.57 15.90
N SER A 440 1.08 -32.00 17.15
CA SER A 440 1.55 -33.37 17.49
C SER A 440 0.43 -34.39 17.64
N ASN A 441 -0.72 -33.96 18.17
CA ASN A 441 -1.84 -34.84 18.54
C ASN A 441 -3.13 -34.48 17.80
N GLU A 442 -3.09 -33.50 16.89
CA GLU A 442 -4.25 -32.96 16.15
C GLU A 442 -5.43 -32.57 17.05
N LYS A 443 -5.15 -32.25 18.32
CA LYS A 443 -6.16 -31.79 19.27
C LYS A 443 -6.59 -30.38 18.88
N THR A 444 -7.90 -30.16 18.87
CA THR A 444 -8.47 -28.82 18.77
C THR A 444 -8.66 -28.22 20.16
N GLU A 445 -8.18 -26.99 20.37
CA GLU A 445 -8.35 -26.24 21.61
C GLU A 445 -8.96 -24.85 21.33
N THR A 446 -10.08 -24.55 21.97
CA THR A 446 -10.69 -23.21 21.93
C THR A 446 -10.37 -22.44 23.22
N ILE A 447 -9.78 -21.27 23.04
CA ILE A 447 -9.37 -20.34 24.08
C ILE A 447 -10.30 -19.12 24.01
N ARG A 448 -10.96 -18.79 25.12
CA ARG A 448 -11.74 -17.56 25.26
C ARG A 448 -11.02 -16.59 26.19
N PHE A 449 -11.00 -15.32 25.80
CA PHE A 449 -10.34 -14.26 26.55
C PHE A 449 -10.97 -12.91 26.24
N ARG A 450 -10.63 -11.92 27.07
CA ARG A 450 -11.08 -10.55 26.93
C ARG A 450 -9.88 -9.65 26.63
N ILE A 451 -10.03 -8.75 25.66
CA ILE A 451 -9.05 -7.69 25.44
C ILE A 451 -9.31 -6.58 26.46
N GLY A 452 -8.34 -6.33 27.33
CA GLY A 452 -8.40 -5.29 28.35
C GLY A 452 -7.48 -4.10 28.06
N GLU A 453 -7.26 -3.28 29.08
CA GLU A 453 -6.16 -2.31 29.09
C GLU A 453 -4.80 -3.01 29.17
N ASP A 454 -4.72 -4.07 29.98
CA ASP A 454 -3.57 -4.95 30.06
C ASP A 454 -3.55 -5.96 28.89
N ASP A 455 -2.34 -6.29 28.44
CA ASP A 455 -2.14 -7.29 27.39
C ASP A 455 -2.44 -8.70 27.92
N TYR A 456 -3.13 -9.51 27.12
CA TYR A 456 -3.39 -10.92 27.42
C TYR A 456 -2.24 -11.79 26.93
N PHE A 457 -1.79 -12.73 27.78
CA PHE A 457 -0.78 -13.73 27.41
C PHE A 457 -1.26 -15.12 27.79
N ARG A 458 -1.09 -16.08 26.88
CA ARG A 458 -1.30 -17.50 27.17
C ARG A 458 -0.28 -18.34 26.42
N LEU A 459 0.50 -19.11 27.17
CA LEU A 459 1.35 -20.16 26.61
C LEU A 459 0.52 -21.42 26.39
N VAL A 460 0.60 -21.97 25.20
CA VAL A 460 0.01 -23.24 24.79
C VAL A 460 1.16 -24.17 24.43
N GLU A 461 1.21 -25.34 25.06
CA GLU A 461 2.30 -26.30 24.88
C GLU A 461 1.77 -27.56 24.18
N ASP A 462 2.57 -28.10 23.27
CA ASP A 462 2.28 -29.34 22.57
C ASP A 462 3.56 -30.14 22.29
N SER A 463 3.84 -31.11 23.16
CA SER A 463 5.06 -31.92 23.11
C SER A 463 6.33 -31.05 22.99
N ASP A 464 7.02 -31.08 21.83
CA ASP A 464 8.24 -30.33 21.57
C ASP A 464 8.00 -28.92 20.97
N SER A 465 6.74 -28.50 20.84
CA SER A 465 6.34 -27.21 20.27
C SER A 465 5.59 -26.36 21.29
N SER A 466 5.65 -25.04 21.15
CA SER A 466 4.83 -24.13 21.95
C SER A 466 4.37 -22.93 21.14
N LEU A 467 3.23 -22.38 21.53
CA LEU A 467 2.65 -21.16 20.98
C LEU A 467 2.38 -20.19 22.13
N LEU A 468 2.94 -18.98 22.05
CA LEU A 468 2.54 -17.86 22.90
C LEU A 468 1.48 -17.03 22.17
N LEU A 469 0.26 -17.13 22.66
CA LEU A 469 -0.86 -16.31 22.23
C LEU A 469 -0.82 -14.99 22.99
N ILE A 470 -0.81 -13.89 22.25
CA ILE A 470 -0.80 -12.53 22.79
C ILE A 470 -2.05 -11.81 22.26
N GLY A 471 -2.90 -11.34 23.17
CA GLY A 471 -4.07 -10.52 22.86
C GLY A 471 -3.80 -9.07 23.23
N LEU A 472 -3.79 -8.19 22.23
CA LEU A 472 -3.53 -6.76 22.40
C LEU A 472 -4.77 -5.93 22.10
N ASN A 473 -4.92 -4.78 22.75
CA ASN A 473 -5.84 -3.78 22.21
C ASN A 473 -5.28 -3.16 20.92
N ARG A 474 -6.17 -2.62 20.07
CA ARG A 474 -5.81 -2.04 18.77
C ARG A 474 -4.67 -1.04 18.84
N ARG A 475 -4.66 -0.16 19.86
CA ARG A 475 -3.63 0.87 20.04
C ARG A 475 -2.26 0.25 20.36
N ARG A 476 -2.23 -0.75 21.26
CA ARG A 476 -1.02 -1.50 21.64
C ARG A 476 -0.45 -2.29 20.46
N ALA A 477 -1.30 -2.95 19.69
CA ALA A 477 -0.89 -3.67 18.48
C ALA A 477 -0.25 -2.72 17.45
N ALA A 478 -0.89 -1.58 17.15
CA ALA A 478 -0.36 -0.60 16.22
C ALA A 478 1.01 -0.04 16.64
N ARG A 479 1.27 0.07 17.95
CA ARG A 479 2.55 0.52 18.55
C ARG A 479 3.48 -0.62 19.00
N THR A 480 3.21 -1.85 18.57
CA THR A 480 4.15 -2.95 18.75
C THR A 480 5.18 -2.89 17.65
N TRP A 481 6.45 -2.71 18.01
CA TRP A 481 7.56 -2.57 17.07
C TRP A 481 8.30 -3.89 16.90
N PHE A 482 9.17 -3.96 15.90
CA PHE A 482 10.05 -5.10 15.70
C PHE A 482 11.47 -4.59 15.62
N ALA A 483 12.33 -5.18 16.44
CA ALA A 483 13.76 -4.98 16.41
C ALA A 483 14.43 -6.24 15.86
N GLU A 484 15.47 -6.08 15.06
CA GLU A 484 16.36 -7.18 14.71
C GLU A 484 17.51 -7.29 15.70
N HIS A 485 17.74 -8.50 16.22
CA HIS A 485 18.87 -8.81 17.09
C HIS A 485 19.43 -10.19 16.74
N GLN A 486 20.73 -10.25 16.38
CA GLN A 486 21.40 -11.50 15.95
C GLN A 486 20.65 -12.24 14.83
N GLY A 487 20.12 -11.51 13.85
CA GLY A 487 19.34 -12.07 12.74
C GLY A 487 17.95 -12.57 13.13
N ARG A 488 17.47 -12.26 14.34
CA ARG A 488 16.15 -12.63 14.84
C ARG A 488 15.28 -11.40 14.98
N LYS A 489 14.04 -11.51 14.52
CA LYS A 489 13.01 -10.49 14.72
C LYS A 489 12.41 -10.64 16.12
N ILE A 490 12.40 -9.57 16.90
CA ILE A 490 11.86 -9.54 18.26
C ILE A 490 10.79 -8.47 18.34
N ALA A 491 9.59 -8.85 18.76
CA ALA A 491 8.50 -7.91 19.00
C ALA A 491 8.76 -7.11 20.28
N VAL A 492 8.62 -5.79 20.18
CA VAL A 492 8.71 -4.82 21.29
C VAL A 492 7.32 -4.23 21.49
N ILE A 493 6.54 -4.84 22.38
CA ILE A 493 5.19 -4.39 22.72
C ILE A 493 5.32 -3.17 23.63
N SER A 494 5.04 -1.99 23.10
CA SER A 494 5.32 -0.71 23.77
C SER A 494 4.23 0.33 23.54
N GLY A 495 4.34 1.47 24.22
CA GLY A 495 3.57 2.67 23.91
C GLY A 495 4.32 3.68 23.03
N LEU A 496 5.48 3.30 22.46
CA LEU A 496 6.33 4.21 21.70
C LEU A 496 5.66 4.64 20.39
N ASP A 497 5.78 5.93 20.05
CA ASP A 497 5.24 6.46 18.80
C ASP A 497 6.16 6.22 17.60
N LEU A 498 7.47 5.97 17.79
CA LEU A 498 8.35 5.54 16.70
C LEU A 498 9.57 4.79 17.22
N LEU A 499 9.83 3.60 16.67
CA LEU A 499 11.12 2.92 16.82
C LEU A 499 11.91 3.04 15.51
N ARG A 500 13.02 3.77 15.53
CA ARG A 500 13.88 3.98 14.35
C ARG A 500 14.86 2.82 14.09
N GLU A 501 15.22 2.07 15.14
CA GLU A 501 16.40 1.19 15.31
C GLU A 501 17.74 1.92 15.49
N TYR A 502 18.44 1.49 16.55
CA TYR A 502 19.90 1.39 16.70
C TYR A 502 20.12 0.23 17.66
N PHE A 503 20.43 -0.95 17.15
CA PHE A 503 21.21 -1.95 17.89
C PHE A 503 22.28 -2.44 16.92
N SER A 504 23.47 -1.86 17.09
CA SER A 504 24.71 -2.25 16.44
C SER A 504 25.09 -3.69 16.75
#